data_AF-A0A6A6F0G8-F1
#
_entry.id   AF-A0A6A6F0G8-F1
#
_cell.length_a   1.000
_cell.length_b   1.000
_cell.length_c   1.000
_cell.angle_alpha   90.00
_cell.angle_beta   90.00
_cell.angle_gamma   90.00
#
_symmetry.space_group_name_H-M   'P 1'
#
loop_
_entity.id
_entity.type
_entity.pdbx_description
1 polymer ?
#
loop_
_entity_poly.entity_id
_entity_poly.type
_entity_poly.pdbx_seq_one_letter_code
_entity_poly.pdbx_strand_id
1 'polypeptide(L)'
;LCEAGDLGPKNVYDGSSPAALLQGYHRIGTMQPAAFLEKHRTTYWHWPNPSQKGFLLDVSGDPISGYIDLEVGTLVDRFGHNDTTYFAPFATPFAMRSLPPSSLNDEYAIYRVEKTLRVRAGPIAPGLEQPGLGTQY
;
A
#
# COMPACT_ATOMS: atom_id res chain seq x y z
N LEU A 1 20.29 1.72 -1.05
CA LEU A 1 19.99 2.28 -2.38
C LEU A 1 20.45 3.73 -2.37
N CYS A 2 21.29 4.12 -3.33
CA CYS A 2 21.74 5.50 -3.47
C CYS A 2 20.58 6.33 -4.04
N GLU A 3 20.44 7.59 -3.62
CA GLU A 3 19.31 8.51 -3.89
C GLU A 3 18.05 8.25 -3.04
N ALA A 4 17.77 9.14 -2.08
CA ALA A 4 16.46 9.23 -1.42
C ALA A 4 15.49 9.92 -2.40
N GLY A 5 14.33 9.33 -2.63
CA GLY A 5 13.37 9.79 -3.65
C GLY A 5 12.32 8.73 -3.94
N ASP A 6 12.08 8.42 -5.21
CA ASP A 6 11.13 7.39 -5.66
C ASP A 6 11.44 6.00 -5.05
N LEU A 7 12.70 5.72 -4.71
CA LEU A 7 13.12 4.47 -4.08
C LEU A 7 12.95 4.45 -2.56
N GLY A 8 12.27 5.43 -1.96
CA GLY A 8 12.01 5.50 -0.52
C GLY A 8 13.25 5.91 0.29
N PRO A 9 13.14 5.89 1.63
CA PRO A 9 14.20 6.37 2.50
C PRO A 9 15.40 5.42 2.48
N LYS A 10 16.59 5.98 2.68
CA LYS A 10 17.83 5.19 2.75
C LYS A 10 17.77 4.20 3.91
N ASN A 11 17.28 4.66 5.06
CA ASN A 11 17.04 3.86 6.26
C ASN A 11 15.53 3.68 6.43
N VAL A 12 15.04 2.45 6.33
CA VAL A 12 13.59 2.16 6.49
C VAL A 12 13.20 1.95 7.96
N TYR A 13 14.14 2.19 8.88
CA TYR A 13 14.00 1.96 10.32
C TYR A 13 14.30 3.24 11.13
N ASP A 14 14.30 4.41 10.49
CA ASP A 14 14.64 5.70 11.14
C ASP A 14 13.50 6.33 11.96
N GLY A 15 12.38 5.61 12.12
CA GLY A 15 11.36 5.88 13.14
C GLY A 15 10.02 6.42 12.61
N SER A 16 9.93 6.80 11.34
CA SER A 16 8.66 7.25 10.72
C SER A 16 7.75 6.09 10.30
N SER A 17 8.32 4.93 9.98
CA SER A 17 7.61 3.70 9.60
C SER A 17 7.79 2.62 10.67
N PRO A 18 6.73 1.90 11.09
CA PRO A 18 6.89 0.85 12.09
C PRO A 18 7.66 -0.33 11.46
N ALA A 19 8.87 -0.58 11.97
CA ALA A 19 9.78 -1.62 11.49
C ALA A 19 9.11 -2.99 11.34
N ALA A 20 8.16 -3.32 12.23
CA ALA A 20 7.40 -4.56 12.20
C ALA A 20 6.57 -4.73 10.91
N LEU A 21 6.08 -3.66 10.31
CA LEU A 21 5.30 -3.72 9.06
C LEU A 21 6.17 -4.01 7.84
N LEU A 22 7.49 -3.88 7.97
CA LEU A 22 8.44 -4.12 6.88
C LEU A 22 9.01 -5.55 6.91
N GLN A 23 8.53 -6.40 7.80
CA GLN A 23 8.94 -7.81 7.83
C GLN A 23 8.56 -8.49 6.51
N GLY A 24 9.55 -9.07 5.82
CA GLY A 24 9.37 -9.69 4.51
C GLY A 24 9.24 -8.71 3.34
N TYR A 25 9.39 -7.40 3.57
CA TYR A 25 9.36 -6.40 2.50
C TYR A 25 10.70 -6.39 1.74
N HIS A 26 10.66 -6.86 0.49
CA HIS A 26 11.77 -6.76 -0.45
C HIS A 26 11.52 -5.57 -1.37
N ARG A 27 12.09 -4.41 -1.02
CA ARG A 27 11.76 -3.09 -1.60
C ARG A 27 11.53 -3.03 -3.11
N ILE A 28 12.36 -3.74 -3.88
CA ILE A 28 12.30 -3.78 -5.34
C ILE A 28 12.32 -5.22 -5.87
N GLY A 29 11.89 -6.17 -5.03
CA GLY A 29 12.00 -7.60 -5.31
C GLY A 29 13.46 -8.00 -5.59
N THR A 30 13.68 -8.64 -6.74
CA THR A 30 15.00 -9.04 -7.23
C THR A 30 15.55 -8.11 -8.31
N MET A 31 14.90 -6.96 -8.56
CA MET A 31 15.27 -6.06 -9.65
C MET A 31 16.47 -5.17 -9.29
N GLN A 32 17.14 -4.67 -10.33
CA GLN A 32 18.06 -3.53 -10.19
C GLN A 32 17.25 -2.22 -10.08
N PRO A 33 17.77 -1.19 -9.38
CA PRO A 33 17.00 0.02 -9.11
C PRO A 33 16.52 0.76 -10.37
N ALA A 34 17.38 0.89 -11.38
CA ALA A 34 17.02 1.53 -12.64
C ALA A 34 15.90 0.76 -13.38
N ALA A 35 16.00 -0.58 -13.42
CA ALA A 35 15.00 -1.42 -14.06
C ALA A 35 13.65 -1.39 -13.33
N PHE A 36 13.66 -1.30 -11.99
CA PHE A 36 12.45 -1.13 -11.20
C PHE A 36 11.74 0.19 -11.56
N LEU A 37 12.49 1.29 -11.59
CA LEU A 37 11.94 2.61 -11.92
C LEU A 37 11.42 2.64 -13.37
N GLU A 38 12.19 2.12 -14.33
CA GLU A 38 11.75 2.04 -15.73
C GLU A 38 10.43 1.27 -15.89
N LYS A 39 10.26 0.17 -15.16
CA LYS A 39 9.05 -0.66 -15.20
C LYS A 39 7.85 0.02 -14.53
N HIS A 40 8.06 0.66 -13.38
CA HIS A 40 6.99 1.03 -12.45
C HIS A 40 6.75 2.54 -12.32
N ARG A 41 7.58 3.39 -12.95
CA ARG A 41 7.59 4.83 -12.70
C ARG A 41 7.87 5.63 -13.98
N THR A 42 6.99 6.58 -14.30
CA THR A 42 7.20 7.58 -15.36
C THR A 42 7.30 8.99 -14.77
N THR A 43 6.26 9.82 -14.91
CA THR A 43 5.96 10.98 -14.04
C THR A 43 5.08 10.55 -12.86
N TYR A 44 4.40 9.40 -12.98
CA TYR A 44 3.58 8.79 -11.94
C TYR A 44 3.96 7.32 -11.71
N TRP A 45 3.51 6.76 -10.58
CA TRP A 45 3.60 5.33 -10.29
C TRP A 45 2.60 4.52 -11.14
N HIS A 46 3.04 3.37 -11.63
CA HIS A 46 2.18 2.37 -12.29
C HIS A 46 1.50 1.51 -11.23
N TRP A 47 0.33 1.96 -10.79
CA TRP A 47 -0.51 1.22 -9.85
C TRP A 47 -1.08 -0.05 -10.48
N PRO A 48 -1.23 -1.15 -9.72
CA PRO A 48 -1.93 -2.32 -10.22
C PRO A 48 -3.42 -1.98 -10.42
N ASN A 49 -4.04 -2.53 -11.47
CA ASN A 49 -5.47 -2.40 -11.78
C ASN A 49 -6.04 -0.97 -11.54
N PRO A 50 -5.47 0.09 -12.16
CA PRO A 50 -5.73 1.47 -11.77
C PRO A 50 -7.17 1.91 -12.05
N SER A 51 -7.79 1.42 -13.13
CA SER A 51 -9.20 1.66 -13.44
C SER A 51 -10.14 0.98 -12.44
N GLN A 52 -9.70 -0.12 -11.82
CA GLN A 52 -10.41 -0.85 -10.78
C GLN A 52 -9.91 -0.54 -9.36
N LYS A 53 -9.23 0.62 -9.16
CA LYS A 53 -8.80 1.09 -7.84
C LYS A 53 -7.86 0.13 -7.09
N GLY A 54 -7.04 -0.64 -7.80
CA GLY A 54 -6.05 -1.52 -7.17
C GLY A 54 -6.60 -2.81 -6.57
N PHE A 55 -7.89 -3.10 -6.71
CA PHE A 55 -8.43 -4.39 -6.28
C PHE A 55 -7.91 -5.53 -7.15
N LEU A 56 -7.70 -6.69 -6.54
CA LEU A 56 -7.49 -7.95 -7.26
C LEU A 56 -8.71 -8.24 -8.13
N LEU A 57 -8.48 -8.75 -9.34
CA LEU A 57 -9.54 -9.10 -10.27
C LEU A 57 -9.84 -10.59 -10.20
N ASP A 58 -11.10 -10.94 -10.42
CA ASP A 58 -11.51 -12.33 -10.63
C ASP A 58 -11.17 -12.79 -12.07
N VAL A 59 -11.58 -14.02 -12.40
CA VAL A 59 -11.34 -14.63 -13.72
C VAL A 59 -12.10 -13.93 -14.86
N SER A 60 -13.12 -13.14 -14.54
CA SER A 60 -13.90 -12.35 -15.50
C SER A 60 -13.30 -10.96 -15.71
N GLY A 61 -12.31 -10.58 -14.91
CA GLY A 61 -11.69 -9.24 -14.92
C GLY A 61 -12.41 -8.21 -14.04
N ASP A 62 -13.36 -8.66 -13.21
CA ASP A 62 -14.11 -7.80 -12.31
C ASP A 62 -13.37 -7.66 -10.96
N PRO A 63 -13.42 -6.47 -10.31
CA PRO A 63 -12.75 -6.28 -9.03
C PRO A 63 -13.43 -7.07 -7.92
N ILE A 64 -12.63 -7.89 -7.24
CA ILE A 64 -13.03 -8.57 -6.01
C ILE A 64 -13.11 -7.50 -4.91
N SER A 65 -14.32 -7.01 -4.66
CA SER A 65 -14.58 -5.98 -3.65
C SER A 65 -16.03 -6.00 -3.21
N GLY A 66 -16.31 -5.46 -2.03
CA GLY A 66 -17.67 -5.31 -1.51
C GLY A 66 -17.75 -4.17 -0.50
N TYR A 67 -18.96 -3.71 -0.21
CA TYR A 67 -19.15 -2.73 0.85
C TYR A 67 -19.30 -3.43 2.20
N ILE A 68 -18.51 -2.99 3.18
CA ILE A 68 -18.59 -3.42 4.57
C ILE A 68 -18.75 -2.21 5.47
N ASP A 69 -19.24 -2.42 6.68
CA ASP A 69 -19.30 -1.39 7.71
C ASP A 69 -18.16 -1.64 8.71
N LEU A 70 -17.24 -0.69 8.83
CA LEU A 70 -16.23 -0.70 9.89
C LEU A 70 -16.89 -0.21 11.17
N GLU A 71 -16.95 -1.08 12.19
CA GLU A 71 -17.58 -0.74 13.45
C GLU A 71 -16.73 0.21 14.30
N VAL A 72 -17.41 0.92 15.22
CA VAL A 72 -16.75 1.78 16.21
C VAL A 72 -15.67 1.00 16.97
N GLY A 73 -14.48 1.59 17.07
CA GLY A 73 -13.32 0.99 17.71
C GLY A 73 -12.39 0.24 16.76
N THR A 74 -12.82 -0.08 15.53
CA THR A 74 -11.97 -0.71 14.50
C THR A 74 -10.73 0.15 14.25
N LEU A 75 -9.56 -0.49 14.22
CA LEU A 75 -8.30 0.18 13.91
C LEU A 75 -7.96 0.00 12.43
N VAL A 76 -7.61 1.11 11.79
CA VAL A 76 -7.08 1.16 10.43
C VAL A 76 -5.80 1.98 10.42
N ASP A 77 -4.94 1.75 9.44
CA ASP A 77 -3.72 2.52 9.27
C ASP A 77 -3.48 2.85 7.79
N ARG A 78 -2.55 3.76 7.54
CA ARG A 78 -2.12 4.13 6.19
C ARG A 78 -0.70 4.68 6.18
N PHE A 79 -0.09 4.59 5.00
CA PHE A 79 1.10 5.35 4.62
C PHE A 79 0.67 6.38 3.57
N GLY A 80 1.06 7.65 3.70
CA GLY A 80 0.78 8.67 2.68
C GLY A 80 0.42 10.04 3.26
N HIS A 81 -0.11 10.92 2.41
CA HIS A 81 -0.66 12.21 2.82
C HIS A 81 -2.13 12.11 3.30
N ASN A 82 -2.60 13.13 4.03
CA ASN A 82 -3.94 13.18 4.61
C ASN A 82 -5.09 13.30 3.58
N ASP A 83 -4.77 13.55 2.30
CA ASP A 83 -5.72 13.63 1.20
C ASP A 83 -5.94 12.29 0.47
N THR A 84 -5.26 11.23 0.90
CA THR A 84 -5.47 9.87 0.35
C THR A 84 -6.74 9.23 0.90
N THR A 85 -7.35 8.35 0.12
CA THR A 85 -8.60 7.63 0.47
C THR A 85 -8.39 6.13 0.66
N TYR A 86 -7.14 5.66 0.72
CA TYR A 86 -6.80 4.24 0.84
C TYR A 86 -6.30 3.92 2.24
N PHE A 87 -6.97 2.99 2.91
CA PHE A 87 -6.59 2.49 4.24
C PHE A 87 -6.42 0.98 4.20
N ALA A 88 -5.76 0.43 5.21
CA ALA A 88 -5.71 -1.00 5.43
C ALA A 88 -6.15 -1.33 6.86
N PRO A 89 -6.53 -2.60 7.16
CA PRO A 89 -6.58 -3.07 8.52
C PRO A 89 -5.28 -2.75 9.25
N PHE A 90 -5.39 -2.33 10.52
CA PHE A 90 -4.23 -2.04 11.33
C PHE A 90 -3.22 -3.19 11.32
N ALA A 91 -1.94 -2.83 11.21
CA ALA A 91 -0.80 -3.71 11.15
C ALA A 91 -0.70 -4.60 9.90
N THR A 92 -1.37 -4.23 8.80
CA THR A 92 -1.16 -4.90 7.50
C THR A 92 0.30 -4.73 7.05
N PRO A 93 1.05 -5.81 6.73
CA PRO A 93 2.43 -5.69 6.26
C PRO A 93 2.55 -4.82 5.00
N PHE A 94 3.62 -4.04 4.88
CA PHE A 94 3.82 -3.11 3.76
C PHE A 94 3.83 -3.83 2.40
N ALA A 95 4.46 -5.01 2.32
CA ALA A 95 4.46 -5.87 1.14
C ALA A 95 3.05 -6.32 0.71
N MET A 96 2.07 -6.29 1.62
CA MET A 96 0.70 -6.65 1.31
C MET A 96 -0.13 -5.48 0.79
N ARG A 97 0.45 -4.27 0.71
CA ARG A 97 -0.24 -3.04 0.32
C ARG A 97 0.01 -2.61 -1.13
N SER A 98 0.95 -3.25 -1.83
CA SER A 98 1.38 -2.88 -3.19
C SER A 98 1.66 -1.38 -3.34
N LEU A 99 2.27 -0.78 -2.32
CA LEU A 99 2.67 0.63 -2.29
C LEU A 99 4.08 0.81 -2.85
N PRO A 100 4.37 1.96 -3.47
CA PRO A 100 5.71 2.27 -3.93
C PRO A 100 6.66 2.48 -2.75
N PRO A 101 7.96 2.25 -2.95
CA PRO A 101 8.96 2.51 -1.91
C PRO A 101 8.92 3.94 -1.35
N SER A 102 8.57 4.92 -2.20
CA SER A 102 8.45 6.33 -1.79
C SER A 102 7.39 6.57 -0.72
N SER A 103 6.37 5.72 -0.58
CA SER A 103 5.35 5.85 0.48
C SER A 103 5.91 5.69 1.88
N LEU A 104 7.13 5.15 2.03
CA LEU A 104 7.84 5.11 3.31
C LEU A 104 8.49 6.45 3.69
N ASN A 105 8.56 7.41 2.75
CA ASN A 105 8.93 8.79 3.08
C ASN A 105 7.75 9.58 3.65
N ASP A 106 6.52 9.10 3.43
CA ASP A 106 5.30 9.77 3.86
C ASP A 106 4.95 9.46 5.32
N GLU A 107 3.95 10.14 5.84
CA GLU A 107 3.43 9.90 7.19
C GLU A 107 2.79 8.51 7.29
N TYR A 108 3.16 7.75 8.33
CA TYR A 108 2.42 6.60 8.78
C TYR A 108 1.48 7.00 9.93
N ALA A 109 0.19 6.75 9.75
CA ALA A 109 -0.83 7.14 10.71
C ALA A 109 -1.78 5.99 11.02
N ILE A 110 -2.19 5.90 12.29
CA ILE A 110 -3.15 4.92 12.80
C ILE A 110 -4.40 5.69 13.21
N TYR A 111 -5.56 5.16 12.84
CA TYR A 111 -6.86 5.75 13.12
C TYR A 111 -7.75 4.72 13.82
N ARG A 112 -8.64 5.23 14.66
CA ARG A 112 -9.72 4.47 15.25
C ARG A 112 -11.04 4.98 14.69
N VAL A 113 -11.89 4.08 14.23
CA VAL A 113 -13.24 4.42 13.78
C VAL A 113 -14.07 4.90 14.98
N GLU A 114 -14.50 6.16 14.97
CA GLU A 114 -15.33 6.74 16.05
C GLU A 114 -16.83 6.62 15.79
N LYS A 115 -17.21 6.43 14.52
CA LYS A 115 -18.58 6.21 14.07
C LYS A 115 -18.56 5.18 12.96
N THR A 116 -19.50 4.24 12.96
CA THR A 116 -19.61 3.20 11.94
C THR A 116 -19.49 3.81 10.54
N LEU A 117 -18.52 3.30 9.77
CA LEU A 117 -18.12 3.86 8.49
C LEU A 117 -18.28 2.79 7.41
N ARG A 118 -19.15 3.05 6.43
CA ARG A 118 -19.31 2.16 5.27
C ARG A 118 -18.16 2.40 4.28
N VAL A 119 -17.37 1.37 4.03
CA VAL A 119 -16.19 1.42 3.14
C VAL A 119 -16.30 0.39 2.04
N ARG A 120 -15.54 0.57 0.95
CA ARG A 120 -15.41 -0.46 -0.09
C ARG A 120 -14.15 -1.27 0.22
N ALA A 121 -14.33 -2.51 0.66
CA ALA A 121 -13.24 -3.39 1.03
C ALA A 121 -12.95 -4.45 -0.03
N GLY A 122 -11.72 -4.95 -0.06
CA GLY A 122 -11.33 -6.06 -0.93
C GLY A 122 -9.82 -6.31 -0.97
N PRO A 123 -9.39 -7.46 -1.52
CA PRO A 123 -7.98 -7.77 -1.70
C PRO A 123 -7.26 -6.80 -2.64
N ILE A 124 -6.06 -6.41 -2.27
CA ILE A 124 -5.15 -5.57 -3.05
C ILE A 124 -4.47 -6.43 -4.11
N ALA A 125 -4.45 -5.97 -5.36
CA ALA A 125 -3.74 -6.65 -6.44
C ALA A 125 -2.21 -6.63 -6.21
N PRO A 126 -1.48 -7.69 -6.60
CA PRO A 126 -0.02 -7.66 -6.65
C PRO A 126 0.48 -6.52 -7.54
N GLY A 127 1.54 -5.83 -7.13
CA GLY A 127 2.08 -4.68 -7.85
C GLY A 127 3.39 -4.21 -7.27
N LEU A 128 4.18 -3.48 -8.06
CA LEU A 128 5.44 -2.85 -7.60
C LEU A 128 6.43 -3.87 -6.98
N GLU A 129 6.51 -5.06 -7.58
CA GLU A 129 7.29 -6.21 -7.09
C GLU A 129 6.89 -6.72 -5.70
N GLN A 130 5.69 -6.37 -5.23
CA GLN A 130 5.13 -6.85 -3.99
C GLN A 130 3.95 -7.81 -4.24
N PRO A 131 3.74 -8.79 -3.34
CA PRO A 131 2.67 -9.76 -3.47
C PRO A 131 1.28 -9.12 -3.37
N GLY A 132 1.12 -8.01 -2.65
CA GLY A 132 -0.21 -7.47 -2.36
C GLY A 132 -1.02 -8.44 -1.51
N LEU A 133 -2.27 -8.69 -1.88
CA LEU A 133 -3.20 -9.62 -1.22
C LEU A 133 -3.61 -9.24 0.21
N GLY A 134 -3.17 -8.09 0.72
CA GLY A 134 -3.78 -7.46 1.89
C GLY A 134 -5.20 -6.99 1.57
N THR A 135 -5.94 -6.60 2.60
CA THR A 135 -7.22 -5.92 2.41
C THR A 135 -6.98 -4.41 2.35
N GLN A 136 -7.60 -3.73 1.39
CA GLN A 136 -7.75 -2.28 1.41
C GLN A 136 -9.18 -1.89 1.75
N TYR A 137 -9.34 -0.68 2.29
CA TYR A 137 -10.59 0.03 2.51
C TYR A 137 -10.60 1.35 1.75
#